data_AF-A0AAJ0UD74-F1
#
_entry.id   AF-A0AAJ0UD74-F1
#
_cell.length_a   1.000
_cell.length_b   1.000
_cell.length_c   1.000
_cell.angle_alpha   90.00
_cell.angle_beta   90.00
_cell.angle_gamma   90.00
#
_symmetry.space_group_name_H-M   'P 1'
#
loop_
_entity.id
_entity.type
_entity.pdbx_description
1 polymer ?
#
loop_
_entity_poly.entity_id
_entity_poly.type
_entity_poly.pdbx_seq_one_letter_code
_entity_poly.pdbx_strand_id
1 'polypeptide(L)'
;MTAPSLYEQDVAAWAEQQAALIRAGQFERLDLAHIADEIEDVGKSERRELASRMAVLLAHLLKWQFQPERQSSSWRRTIKEQRRALRFHLKQVPSLKPRLADSGWWGAIWADAVTKAIEETGLGGFPEDCPWSLEEIMDDTFLPGG
;
A
#
# COMPACT_ATOMS: atom_id res chain seq x y z
N MET A 1 -18.91 -6.80 -34.17
CA MET A 1 -18.55 -6.80 -32.73
C MET A 1 -17.80 -8.10 -32.49
N THR A 2 -16.52 -8.02 -32.12
CA THR A 2 -15.69 -9.18 -31.81
C THR A 2 -16.09 -9.71 -30.43
N ALA A 3 -16.11 -11.04 -30.24
CA ALA A 3 -16.36 -11.61 -28.92
C ALA A 3 -15.24 -11.18 -27.96
N PRO A 4 -15.56 -10.88 -26.68
CA PRO A 4 -14.55 -10.49 -25.71
C PRO A 4 -13.53 -11.61 -25.54
N SER A 5 -12.26 -11.24 -25.40
CA SER A 5 -11.16 -12.18 -25.16
C SER A 5 -11.28 -12.84 -23.78
N LEU A 6 -10.56 -13.96 -23.56
CA LEU A 6 -10.52 -14.58 -22.23
C LEU A 6 -9.92 -13.61 -21.18
N TYR A 7 -9.00 -12.75 -21.61
CA TYR A 7 -8.43 -11.69 -20.76
C TYR A 7 -9.51 -10.75 -20.20
N GLU A 8 -10.43 -10.29 -21.05
CA GLU A 8 -11.51 -9.37 -20.65
C GLU A 8 -12.61 -10.04 -19.81
N GLN A 9 -12.79 -11.35 -19.98
CA GLN A 9 -13.86 -12.10 -19.28
C GLN A 9 -13.40 -12.67 -17.94
N ASP A 10 -12.19 -13.23 -17.90
CA ASP A 10 -11.64 -13.93 -16.75
C ASP A 10 -10.11 -13.86 -16.77
N VAL A 11 -9.58 -12.77 -16.20
CA VAL A 11 -8.13 -12.51 -16.13
C VAL A 11 -7.38 -13.62 -15.40
N ALA A 12 -8.01 -14.29 -14.43
CA ALA A 12 -7.38 -15.37 -13.67
C ALA A 12 -7.21 -16.62 -14.56
N ALA A 13 -8.28 -17.03 -15.24
CA ALA A 13 -8.20 -18.15 -16.20
C ALA A 13 -7.25 -17.84 -17.37
N TRP A 14 -7.24 -16.59 -17.86
CA TRP A 14 -6.27 -16.16 -18.87
C TRP A 14 -4.83 -16.26 -18.35
N ALA A 15 -4.54 -15.79 -17.13
CA ALA A 15 -3.20 -15.83 -16.56
C ALA A 15 -2.70 -17.28 -16.35
N GLU A 16 -3.59 -18.18 -15.90
CA GLU A 16 -3.30 -19.61 -15.80
C GLU A 16 -2.97 -20.23 -17.17
N GLN A 17 -3.73 -19.87 -18.20
CA GLN A 17 -3.48 -20.30 -19.57
C GLN A 17 -2.12 -19.80 -20.07
N GLN A 18 -1.80 -18.51 -19.92
CA GLN A 18 -0.51 -17.96 -20.34
C GLN A 18 0.64 -18.65 -19.62
N ALA A 19 0.51 -18.88 -18.31
CA ALA A 19 1.53 -19.59 -17.54
C ALA A 19 1.72 -21.05 -18.00
N ALA A 20 0.64 -21.73 -18.41
CA ALA A 20 0.72 -23.08 -18.97
C ALA A 20 1.43 -23.07 -20.33
N LEU A 21 1.16 -22.10 -21.21
CA LEU A 21 1.85 -21.94 -22.50
C LEU A 21 3.35 -21.69 -22.32
N ILE A 22 3.74 -20.83 -21.38
CA ILE A 22 5.14 -20.58 -21.02
C ILE A 22 5.83 -21.88 -20.57
N ARG A 23 5.21 -22.63 -19.66
CA ARG A 23 5.77 -23.90 -19.16
C ARG A 23 5.87 -24.97 -20.25
N ALA A 24 4.99 -24.95 -21.24
CA ALA A 24 5.00 -25.86 -22.38
C ALA A 24 5.95 -25.42 -23.51
N GLY A 25 6.59 -24.24 -23.41
CA GLY A 25 7.46 -23.69 -24.45
C GLY A 25 6.73 -23.22 -25.70
N GLN A 26 5.41 -22.99 -25.62
CA GLN A 26 4.55 -22.58 -26.74
C GLN A 26 4.48 -21.06 -26.85
N PHE A 27 5.64 -20.43 -27.06
CA PHE A 27 5.78 -18.97 -27.01
C PHE A 27 5.04 -18.24 -28.13
N GLU A 28 4.82 -18.91 -29.26
CA GLU A 28 4.06 -18.41 -30.41
C GLU A 28 2.57 -18.18 -30.10
N ARG A 29 2.07 -18.76 -29.01
CA ARG A 29 0.67 -18.65 -28.57
C ARG A 29 0.46 -17.60 -27.46
N LEU A 30 1.54 -16.94 -27.03
CA LEU A 30 1.46 -15.98 -25.94
C LEU A 30 0.80 -14.69 -26.36
N ASP A 31 -0.02 -14.18 -25.46
CA ASP A 31 -0.62 -12.86 -25.55
C ASP A 31 0.36 -11.81 -24.99
N LEU A 32 1.42 -11.51 -25.76
CA LEU A 32 2.54 -10.71 -25.29
C LEU A 32 2.17 -9.28 -24.87
N ALA A 33 1.14 -8.69 -25.49
CA ALA A 33 0.69 -7.34 -25.15
C ALA A 33 0.09 -7.30 -23.73
N HIS A 34 -0.92 -8.13 -23.47
CA HIS A 34 -1.53 -8.19 -22.14
C HIS A 34 -0.56 -8.72 -21.08
N ILE A 35 0.37 -9.63 -21.43
CA ILE A 35 1.42 -10.05 -20.49
C ILE A 35 2.32 -8.87 -20.07
N ALA A 36 2.71 -8.00 -21.01
CA ALA A 36 3.51 -6.83 -20.70
C ALA A 36 2.74 -5.88 -19.77
N ASP A 37 1.47 -5.62 -20.06
CA ASP A 37 0.60 -4.79 -19.23
C ASP A 37 0.50 -5.33 -17.80
N GLU A 38 0.25 -6.64 -17.63
CA GLU A 38 0.17 -7.27 -16.31
C GLU A 38 1.49 -7.21 -15.54
N ILE A 39 2.63 -7.39 -16.21
CA ILE A 39 3.94 -7.27 -15.56
C ILE A 39 4.19 -5.83 -15.09
N GLU A 40 3.84 -4.82 -15.88
CA GLU A 40 3.93 -3.43 -15.47
C GLU A 40 3.00 -3.13 -14.29
N ASP A 41 1.80 -3.70 -14.30
CA ASP A 41 0.78 -3.47 -13.30
C ASP A 41 1.09 -4.12 -11.96
N VAL A 42 1.78 -5.27 -11.93
CA VAL A 42 2.35 -5.84 -10.71
C VAL A 42 3.26 -4.82 -10.01
N GLY A 43 4.17 -4.17 -10.74
CA GLY A 43 5.03 -3.15 -10.14
C GLY A 43 4.25 -1.96 -9.59
N LYS A 44 3.17 -1.56 -10.26
CA LYS A 44 2.32 -0.44 -9.82
C LYS A 44 1.44 -0.81 -8.63
N SER A 45 0.92 -2.04 -8.55
CA SER A 45 0.06 -2.49 -7.44
C SER A 45 0.86 -2.58 -6.14
N GLU A 46 2.05 -3.17 -6.18
CA GLU A 46 2.96 -3.28 -5.03
C GLU A 46 3.33 -1.91 -4.44
N ARG A 47 3.57 -0.92 -5.32
CA ARG A 47 3.85 0.47 -4.90
C ARG A 47 2.62 1.16 -4.28
N ARG A 48 1.43 0.90 -4.85
CA ARG A 48 0.15 1.44 -4.35
C ARG A 48 -0.22 0.83 -3.00
N GLU A 49 0.03 -0.46 -2.81
CA GLU A 49 -0.21 -1.13 -1.53
C GLU A 49 0.69 -0.57 -0.42
N LEU A 50 1.99 -0.42 -0.68
CA LEU A 50 2.91 0.22 0.28
C LEU A 50 2.43 1.62 0.68
N ALA A 51 2.07 2.43 -0.32
CA ALA A 51 1.56 3.78 -0.13
C ALA A 51 0.31 3.79 0.76
N SER A 52 -0.69 2.98 0.41
CA SER A 52 -1.96 2.89 1.13
C SER A 52 -1.78 2.45 2.58
N ARG A 53 -1.00 1.39 2.82
CA ARG A 53 -0.74 0.88 4.18
C ARG A 53 -0.02 1.90 5.05
N MET A 54 0.95 2.61 4.50
CA MET A 54 1.66 3.67 5.23
C MET A 54 0.75 4.86 5.54
N ALA A 55 -0.08 5.30 4.58
CA ALA A 55 -1.03 6.37 4.79
C ALA A 55 -2.05 6.04 5.90
N VAL A 56 -2.59 4.81 5.90
CA VAL A 56 -3.51 4.34 6.95
C VAL A 56 -2.84 4.29 8.32
N LEU A 57 -1.59 3.83 8.40
CA LEU A 57 -0.82 3.82 9.64
C LEU A 57 -0.66 5.23 10.20
N LEU A 58 -0.18 6.16 9.37
CA LEU A 58 0.03 7.56 9.76
C LEU A 58 -1.28 8.25 10.17
N ALA A 59 -2.37 8.02 9.43
CA ALA A 59 -3.68 8.55 9.79
C ALA A 59 -4.13 8.06 11.18
N HIS A 60 -3.87 6.79 11.51
CA HIS A 60 -4.18 6.26 12.84
C HIS A 60 -3.26 6.79 13.94
N LEU A 61 -1.99 7.08 13.64
CA LEU A 61 -1.09 7.75 14.58
C LEU A 61 -1.52 9.21 14.82
N LEU A 62 -1.98 9.92 13.79
CA LEU A 62 -2.56 11.26 13.91
C LEU A 62 -3.82 11.22 14.79
N LYS A 63 -4.76 10.33 14.48
CA LYS A 63 -5.96 10.10 15.30
C LYS A 63 -5.59 9.81 16.75
N TRP A 64 -4.57 8.99 16.97
CA TRP A 64 -4.11 8.65 18.31
C TRP A 64 -3.60 9.87 19.10
N GLN A 65 -2.78 10.71 18.47
CA GLN A 65 -2.21 11.91 19.11
C GLN A 65 -3.27 13.00 19.36
N PHE A 66 -4.13 13.25 18.37
CA PHE A 66 -5.03 14.40 18.37
C PHE A 66 -6.42 14.10 18.95
N GLN A 67 -6.72 12.84 19.27
CA GLN A 67 -7.95 12.42 19.95
C GLN A 67 -7.67 11.49 21.14
N PRO A 68 -6.97 11.98 22.19
CA PRO A 68 -6.64 11.17 23.37
C PRO A 68 -7.87 10.54 24.03
N GLU A 69 -9.02 11.21 23.99
CA GLU A 69 -10.30 10.74 24.52
C GLU A 69 -10.93 9.58 23.73
N ARG A 70 -10.44 9.31 22.51
CA ARG A 70 -10.96 8.24 21.62
C ARG A 70 -9.96 7.11 21.38
N GLN A 71 -8.81 7.14 22.06
CA GLN A 71 -7.84 6.05 22.00
C GLN A 71 -8.49 4.74 22.41
N SER A 72 -8.61 3.83 21.44
CA SER A 72 -9.34 2.57 21.59
C SER A 72 -8.46 1.36 21.28
N SER A 73 -8.86 0.20 21.81
CA SER A 73 -8.24 -1.08 21.47
C SER A 73 -8.33 -1.39 19.97
N SER A 74 -9.38 -0.90 19.30
CA SER A 74 -9.55 -1.03 17.85
C SER A 74 -8.49 -0.24 17.09
N TRP A 75 -8.25 1.03 17.45
CA TRP A 75 -7.21 1.84 16.79
C TRP A 75 -5.81 1.29 17.02
N ARG A 76 -5.51 0.86 18.25
CA ARG A 76 -4.25 0.19 18.57
C ARG A 76 -4.05 -1.08 17.75
N ARG A 77 -5.12 -1.86 17.53
CA ARG A 77 -5.10 -3.05 16.66
C ARG A 77 -4.77 -2.67 15.22
N THR A 78 -5.44 -1.66 14.66
CA THR A 78 -5.16 -1.19 13.29
C THR A 78 -3.71 -0.74 13.13
N ILE A 79 -3.17 0.04 14.07
CA ILE A 79 -1.76 0.47 14.05
C ILE A 79 -0.82 -0.74 14.02
N LYS A 80 -1.03 -1.70 14.92
CA LYS A 80 -0.23 -2.93 14.99
C LYS A 80 -0.33 -3.76 13.70
N GLU A 81 -1.53 -3.86 13.14
CA GLU A 81 -1.78 -4.60 11.90
C GLU A 81 -1.05 -3.95 10.72
N GLN A 82 -1.15 -2.63 10.54
CA GLN A 82 -0.48 -1.94 9.44
C GLN A 82 1.05 -2.04 9.58
N ARG A 83 1.61 -1.89 10.79
CA ARG A 83 3.06 -2.11 11.03
C ARG A 83 3.48 -3.53 10.64
N ARG A 84 2.73 -4.55 11.07
CA ARG A 84 3.01 -5.96 10.71
C ARG A 84 2.94 -6.16 9.20
N ALA A 85 1.87 -5.66 8.56
CA ALA A 85 1.67 -5.81 7.12
C ALA A 85 2.78 -5.11 6.33
N LEU A 86 3.15 -3.88 6.69
CA LEU A 86 4.25 -3.15 6.07
C LEU A 86 5.58 -3.89 6.18
N ARG A 87 5.93 -4.41 7.37
CA ARG A 87 7.16 -5.20 7.54
C ARG A 87 7.15 -6.46 6.68
N PHE A 88 6.02 -7.15 6.62
CA PHE A 88 5.86 -8.33 5.79
C PHE A 88 5.98 -8.01 4.30
N HIS A 89 5.31 -6.94 3.85
CA HIS A 89 5.34 -6.43 2.48
C HIS A 89 6.76 -6.10 2.03
N LEU A 90 7.49 -5.31 2.83
CA LEU A 90 8.88 -4.93 2.55
C LEU A 90 9.85 -6.11 2.61
N LYS A 91 9.48 -7.20 3.29
CA LYS A 91 10.24 -8.46 3.27
C LYS A 91 9.98 -9.25 1.98
N GLN A 92 8.74 -9.28 1.50
CA GLN A 92 8.38 -9.96 0.26
C GLN A 92 8.86 -9.21 -0.98
N VAL A 93 8.81 -7.88 -0.96
CA VAL A 93 9.17 -7.02 -2.08
C VAL A 93 10.29 -6.05 -1.67
N PRO A 94 11.53 -6.54 -1.50
CA PRO A 94 12.64 -5.75 -0.98
C PRO A 94 13.03 -4.56 -1.88
N SER A 95 12.68 -4.62 -3.18
CA SER A 95 12.87 -3.51 -4.13
C SER A 95 12.07 -2.26 -3.78
N LEU A 96 11.10 -2.35 -2.88
CA LEU A 96 10.35 -1.20 -2.38
C LEU A 96 11.05 -0.42 -1.26
N LYS A 97 12.02 -1.02 -0.55
CA LYS A 97 12.70 -0.37 0.58
C LYS A 97 13.32 0.99 0.26
N PRO A 98 13.99 1.19 -0.91
CA PRO A 98 14.55 2.50 -1.26
C PRO A 98 13.50 3.62 -1.32
N ARG A 99 12.22 3.31 -1.59
CA ARG A 99 11.16 4.32 -1.61
C ARG A 99 10.91 4.96 -0.25
N LEU A 100 11.26 4.28 0.84
CA LEU A 100 11.15 4.85 2.20
C LEU A 100 12.15 5.98 2.46
N ALA A 101 13.09 6.23 1.54
CA ALA A 101 13.99 7.38 1.58
C ALA A 101 13.62 8.48 0.57
N ASP A 102 12.56 8.28 -0.22
CA ASP A 102 12.10 9.22 -1.24
C ASP A 102 11.22 10.32 -0.60
N SER A 103 11.68 11.56 -0.62
CA SER A 103 10.98 12.70 -0.01
C SER A 103 9.68 13.06 -0.73
N GLY A 104 9.63 12.91 -2.07
CA GLY A 104 8.41 13.15 -2.84
C GLY A 104 7.34 12.10 -2.53
N TRP A 105 7.77 10.85 -2.33
CA TRP A 105 6.88 9.80 -1.84
C TRP A 105 6.34 10.15 -0.44
N TRP A 106 7.20 10.51 0.52
CA TRP A 106 6.77 10.88 1.86
C TRP A 106 5.78 12.04 1.89
N GLY A 107 6.01 13.10 1.11
CA GLY A 107 5.08 14.22 1.01
C GLY A 107 3.69 13.80 0.53
N ALA A 108 3.62 12.94 -0.50
CA ALA A 108 2.36 12.41 -1.00
C ALA A 108 1.64 11.53 0.03
N ILE A 109 2.37 10.66 0.73
CA ILE A 109 1.80 9.75 1.74
C ILE A 109 1.34 10.50 2.99
N TRP A 110 2.08 11.53 3.40
CA TRP A 110 1.67 12.39 4.51
C TRP A 110 0.39 13.15 4.18
N ALA A 111 0.30 13.74 2.99
CA ALA A 111 -0.91 14.44 2.55
C ALA A 111 -2.14 13.52 2.51
N ASP A 112 -1.98 12.27 2.02
CA ASP A 112 -3.07 11.27 2.04
C ASP A 112 -3.45 10.88 3.48
N ALA A 113 -2.46 10.67 4.36
CA ALA A 113 -2.70 10.36 5.77
C ALA A 113 -3.46 11.48 6.50
N VAL A 114 -3.08 12.74 6.28
CA VAL A 114 -3.76 13.92 6.82
C VAL A 114 -5.19 13.99 6.29
N THR A 115 -5.39 13.79 4.98
CA THR A 115 -6.73 13.78 4.37
C THR A 115 -7.62 12.72 5.02
N LYS A 116 -7.14 11.48 5.16
CA LYS A 116 -7.87 10.41 5.85
C LYS A 116 -8.18 10.75 7.31
N ALA A 117 -7.22 11.34 8.02
CA ALA A 117 -7.45 11.77 9.40
C ALA A 117 -8.52 12.86 9.47
N ILE A 118 -8.51 13.86 8.58
CA ILE A 118 -9.54 14.90 8.51
C ILE A 118 -10.91 14.26 8.23
N GLU A 119 -11.02 13.38 7.23
CA GLU A 119 -12.27 12.73 6.84
C GLU A 119 -12.88 11.89 7.97
N GLU A 120 -12.06 11.16 8.74
CA GLU A 120 -12.55 10.30 9.81
C GLU A 120 -12.82 11.04 11.13
N THR A 121 -12.18 12.18 11.36
CA THR A 121 -12.22 12.88 12.66
C THR A 121 -12.94 14.21 12.64
N GLY A 122 -13.01 14.86 11.47
CA GLY A 122 -13.44 16.25 11.32
C GLY A 122 -12.46 17.28 11.91
N LEU A 123 -11.26 16.86 12.35
CA LEU A 123 -10.26 17.74 12.95
C LEU A 123 -9.35 18.35 11.87
N GLY A 124 -8.79 19.52 12.16
CA GLY A 124 -7.75 20.17 11.36
C GLY A 124 -6.56 20.58 12.24
N GLY A 125 -5.63 21.36 11.68
CA GLY A 125 -4.44 21.81 12.41
C GLY A 125 -3.38 20.71 12.58
N PHE A 126 -3.39 19.69 11.74
CA PHE A 126 -2.32 18.71 11.68
C PHE A 126 -1.02 19.36 11.18
N PRO A 127 0.16 18.85 11.59
CA PRO A 127 1.45 19.36 11.13
C PRO A 127 1.58 19.30 9.59
N GLU A 128 2.24 20.30 9.02
CA GLU A 128 2.51 20.36 7.57
C GLU A 128 3.42 19.21 7.12
N ASP A 129 4.42 18.87 7.94
CA ASP A 129 5.31 17.74 7.75
C ASP A 129 5.12 16.66 8.83
N CYS A 130 5.45 15.42 8.50
CA CYS A 130 5.40 14.33 9.46
C CYS A 130 6.41 14.58 10.61
N PRO A 131 5.94 14.66 11.88
CA PRO A 131 6.83 14.95 13.01
C PRO A 131 7.59 13.71 13.51
N TRP A 132 7.32 12.54 12.95
CA TRP A 132 7.87 11.26 13.41
C TRP A 132 8.85 10.70 12.40
N SER A 133 9.94 10.13 12.90
CA SER A 133 10.87 9.35 12.10
C SER A 133 10.24 8.05 11.62
N LEU A 134 10.78 7.47 10.54
CA LEU A 134 10.38 6.15 10.07
C LEU A 134 10.57 5.07 11.17
N GLU A 135 11.60 5.21 12.01
CA GLU A 135 11.84 4.29 13.13
C GLU A 135 10.70 4.32 14.14
N GLU A 136 10.25 5.51 14.55
CA GLU A 136 9.10 5.68 15.44
C GLU A 136 7.81 5.19 14.79
N ILE A 137 7.54 5.57 13.54
CA ILE A 137 6.35 5.11 12.80
C ILE A 137 6.28 3.57 12.79
N MET A 138 7.43 2.92 12.60
CA MET A 138 7.55 1.47 12.50
C MET A 138 7.83 0.77 13.82
N ASP A 139 7.94 1.45 14.97
CA ASP A 139 8.16 0.80 16.26
C ASP A 139 6.83 0.25 16.82
N ASP A 140 6.81 -1.01 17.28
CA ASP A 140 5.62 -1.62 17.87
C ASP A 140 5.17 -0.95 19.17
N THR A 141 6.07 -0.28 19.88
CA THR A 141 5.78 0.37 21.17
C THR A 141 5.40 1.85 21.04
N PHE A 142 5.73 2.48 19.91
CA PHE A 142 5.49 3.89 19.69
C PHE A 142 4.00 4.20 19.52
N LEU A 143 3.52 5.15 20.33
CA LEU A 143 2.19 5.76 20.26
C LEU A 143 2.35 7.26 20.59
N PRO A 144 2.08 8.19 19.66
CA PRO A 144 2.38 9.61 19.85
C PRO A 144 1.49 10.29 20.89
N GLY A 145 2.02 11.32 21.57
CA GLY A 145 1.32 12.01 22.65
C GLY A 145 1.38 11.32 24.00
N GLY A 146 2.27 10.34 24.16
CA GLY A 146 2.67 9.71 25.42
C GLY A 146 4.07 10.11 25.85
#